data_AF-A0A9D8V9D8-F1
#
_entry.id   AF-A0A9D8V9D8-F1
#
_cell.length_a   1.000
_cell.length_b   1.000
_cell.length_c   1.000
_cell.angle_alpha   90.00
_cell.angle_beta   90.00
_cell.angle_gamma   90.00
#
_symmetry.space_group_name_H-M   'P 1'
#
loop_
_entity.id
_entity.type
_entity.pdbx_description
1 polymer ?
#
loop_
_entity_poly.entity_id
_entity_poly.type
_entity_poly.pdbx_seq_one_letter_code
_entity_poly.pdbx_strand_id
1 'polypeptide(L)' 'MKKGDKVRINDDADTIFRGRVATIIAVDEEGCVIDVGSYEDESGELIEYLHLFFERSELSKQV' A
#
# COMPACT_ATOMS: atom_id res chain seq x y z
N MET A 1 -3.19 -9.10 -9.67
CA MET A 1 -2.63 -7.75 -9.46
C MET A 1 -1.27 -7.67 -10.13
N LYS A 2 -0.87 -6.51 -10.65
CA LYS A 2 0.43 -6.29 -11.31
C LYS A 2 0.97 -4.88 -11.02
N LYS A 3 2.26 -4.66 -11.28
CA LYS A 3 2.88 -3.32 -11.22
C LYS A 3 2.05 -2.30 -12.02
N GLY A 4 1.79 -1.15 -11.41
CA GLY A 4 0.97 -0.06 -11.93
C GLY A 4 -0.52 -0.16 -11.62
N ASP A 5 -1.02 -1.29 -11.10
CA ASP A 5 -2.40 -1.39 -10.64
C ASP A 5 -2.61 -0.46 -9.42
N LYS A 6 -3.77 0.20 -9.38
CA LYS A 6 -4.27 0.85 -8.17
C LYS A 6 -4.99 -0.18 -7.31
N VAL A 7 -4.64 -0.21 -6.03
CA VAL A 7 -5.20 -1.14 -5.05
C VAL A 7 -5.64 -0.38 -3.82
N ARG A 8 -6.72 -0.83 -3.19
CA ARG A 8 -7.11 -0.40 -1.86
C ARG A 8 -6.49 -1.35 -0.84
N ILE A 9 -5.91 -0.81 0.22
CA ILE A 9 -5.51 -1.58 1.40
C ILE A 9 -6.78 -1.92 2.16
N ASN A 10 -7.01 -3.20 2.43
CA ASN A 10 -8.25 -3.65 3.06
C ASN A 10 -8.38 -3.11 4.49
N ASP A 11 -9.61 -3.04 4.99
CA ASP A 11 -9.90 -2.50 6.32
C ASP A 11 -9.44 -3.43 7.47
N ASP A 12 -9.18 -4.70 7.16
CA ASP A 12 -8.70 -5.74 8.09
C ASP A 12 -7.18 -5.92 8.11
N ALA A 13 -6.44 -5.18 7.26
CA ALA A 13 -4.98 -5.19 7.26
C ALA A 13 -4.44 -4.54 8.55
N ASP A 14 -3.37 -5.10 9.11
CA ASP A 14 -2.75 -4.60 10.35
C ASP A 14 -1.82 -3.41 10.05
N THR A 15 -2.41 -2.30 9.64
CA THR A 15 -1.70 -1.08 9.27
C THR A 15 -2.54 0.18 9.50
N ILE A 16 -1.85 1.30 9.73
CA ILE A 16 -2.47 2.62 9.78
C ILE A 16 -2.99 3.10 8.41
N PHE A 17 -2.56 2.46 7.32
CA PHE A 17 -2.93 2.84 5.95
C PHE A 17 -4.20 2.13 5.43
N ARG A 18 -4.90 1.37 6.26
CA ARG A 18 -6.13 0.66 5.90
C ARG A 18 -7.17 1.61 5.27
N GLY A 19 -7.84 1.13 4.24
CA GLY A 19 -8.79 1.90 3.43
C GLY A 19 -8.17 2.85 2.41
N ARG A 20 -6.86 3.14 2.46
CA ARG A 20 -6.19 3.99 1.46
C ARG A 20 -6.03 3.30 0.12
N VAL A 21 -5.96 4.11 -0.93
CA VAL A 21 -5.60 3.66 -2.28
C VAL A 21 -4.12 3.90 -2.51
N ALA A 22 -3.43 2.88 -3.00
CA ALA A 22 -2.01 2.84 -3.27
C ALA A 22 -1.74 2.31 -4.68
N THR A 23 -0.50 2.45 -5.15
CA THR A 23 -0.07 1.95 -6.46
C THR A 23 0.92 0.81 -6.28
N ILE A 24 0.72 -0.33 -6.95
CA ILE A 24 1.70 -1.42 -6.91
C ILE A 24 2.96 -1.01 -7.69
N ILE A 25 4.12 -1.09 -7.06
CA ILE A 25 5.42 -0.79 -7.69
C ILE A 25 6.25 -2.04 -7.98
N ALA A 26 6.01 -3.13 -7.25
CA ALA A 26 6.62 -4.44 -7.48
C ALA A 26 5.68 -5.57 -7.04
N VAL A 27 5.86 -6.76 -7.63
CA VAL A 27 5.12 -7.98 -7.31
C VAL A 27 6.10 -9.13 -7.30
N ASP A 28 6.05 -9.96 -6.28
CA ASP A 28 6.81 -11.21 -6.16
C ASP A 28 5.87 -12.38 -5.86
N GLU A 29 6.38 -13.55 -5.46
CA GLU A 29 5.54 -14.72 -5.17
C GLU A 29 4.71 -14.55 -3.90
N GLU A 30 5.22 -13.82 -2.91
CA GLU A 30 4.62 -13.67 -1.58
C GLU A 30 3.55 -12.57 -1.56
N GLY A 31 3.74 -11.47 -2.31
CA GLY A 31 2.86 -10.32 -2.20
C GLY A 31 3.10 -9.22 -3.22
N CYS A 32 2.88 -7.98 -2.78
CA CYS A 32 3.01 -6.76 -3.55
C CYS A 32 3.71 -5.69 -2.71
N VAL A 33 4.67 -4.99 -3.32
CA VAL A 33 5.16 -3.73 -2.78
C VAL A 33 4.32 -2.61 -3.37
N ILE A 34 3.75 -1.77 -2.50
CA ILE A 34 2.89 -0.66 -2.88
C ILE A 34 3.51 0.68 -2.44
N ASP A 35 3.23 1.71 -3.22
CA ASP A 35 3.48 3.11 -2.88
C ASP A 35 2.18 3.73 -2.35
N VAL A 36 2.20 4.12 -1.07
CA VAL A 36 1.08 4.77 -0.38
C VAL A 36 1.13 6.30 -0.44
N GLY A 37 2.12 6.86 -1.14
CA GLY A 37 2.36 8.29 -1.26
C GLY A 37 3.07 8.87 -0.03
N SER A 38 2.74 10.12 0.31
CA SER A 38 3.30 10.80 1.47
C SER A 38 2.49 10.54 2.74
N TYR A 39 3.19 10.46 3.86
CA TYR A 39 2.63 10.28 5.20
C TYR A 39 3.35 11.21 6.17
N GLU A 40 2.59 11.96 6.98
CA GLU A 40 3.15 12.73 8.10
C GLU A 40 3.03 11.87 9.36
N ASP A 41 4.15 11.64 10.04
CA ASP A 41 4.18 10.82 11.25
C ASP A 41 3.74 11.59 12.51
N GLU A 42 3.72 10.92 13.66
CA GLU A 42 3.28 11.53 14.93
C GLU A 42 4.20 12.66 15.42
N SER A 43 5.41 12.77 14.85
CA SER A 43 6.37 13.84 15.15
C SER A 43 6.22 15.05 14.23
N GLY A 44 5.35 14.95 13.20
CA GLY A 44 5.17 15.97 12.16
C GLY A 44 6.20 15.86 11.03
N GLU A 45 6.94 14.76 10.95
CA GLU A 45 7.89 14.51 9.86
C GLU A 45 7.16 13.99 8.64
N LEU A 46 7.38 14.64 7.49
CA LEU A 46 6.84 14.19 6.20
C LEU A 46 7.72 13.09 5.62
N ILE A 47 7.19 11.88 5.56
CA ILE A 47 7.78 10.74 4.87
C ILE A 47 7.22 10.70 3.45
N GLU A 48 8.09 10.97 2.48
CA GLU A 48 7.75 10.87 1.05
C GLU A 48 8.04 9.48 0.49
N TYR A 49 7.24 9.05 -0.49
CA TYR A 49 7.45 7.79 -1.23
C TYR A 49 7.54 6.55 -0.33
N LEU A 50 6.61 6.42 0.61
CA LEU A 50 6.60 5.30 1.53
C LEU A 50 6.21 4.02 0.80
N HIS A 51 7.16 3.08 0.73
CA HIS A 51 6.97 1.78 0.11
C HIS A 51 6.80 0.70 1.16
N LEU A 52 5.72 -0.06 1.07
CA LEU A 52 5.35 -1.08 2.03
C LEU A 52 5.01 -2.39 1.31
N PHE A 53 5.36 -3.51 1.94
CA PHE A 53 4.97 -4.83 1.48
C PHE A 53 3.61 -5.21 2.09
N PHE A 54 2.76 -5.80 1.26
CA PHE A 54 1.48 -6.38 1.67
C PHE A 54 1.28 -7.73 1.00
N GLU A 55 0.67 -8.67 1.70
CA GLU A 55 0.14 -9.87 1.09
C GLU A 55 -1.00 -9.53 0.12
N ARG A 56 -1.23 -10.38 -0.88
CA ARG A 56 -2.31 -10.14 -1.86
C ARG A 56 -3.70 -10.16 -1.23
N SER A 57 -3.86 -10.92 -0.15
CA SER A 57 -5.07 -11.04 0.68
C SER A 57 -5.45 -9.70 1.33
N GLU A 58 -4.46 -8.86 1.65
CA GLU A 58 -4.64 -7.56 2.31
C GLU A 58 -4.99 -6.43 1.33
N LEU A 59 -5.04 -6.73 0.03
CA LEU A 59 -5.25 -5.76 -1.02
C LEU A 59 -6.50 -6.08 -1.85
N SER A 60 -7.18 -5.03 -2.30
CA SER A 60 -8.33 -5.11 -3.21
C SER A 60 -8.08 -4.26 -4.46
N LYS A 61 -8.06 -4.89 -5.64
CA LYS A 61 -7.85 -4.17 -6.91
C LYS A 61 -8.99 -3.20 -7.18
N GLN A 62 -8.67 -1.95 -7.52
CA GLN A 62 -9.65 -0.96 -7.98
C GLN A 62 -9.88 -1.13 -9.49
N VAL A 63 -11.14 -1.16 -9.93
CA VAL A 63 -11.58 -1.35 -11.33
C VAL A 63 -11.50 -0.04 -12.10
#